data_AF-A0A7S2ATE3-F1
#
_entry.id   AF-A0A7S2ATE3-F1
#
_cell.length_a   1.000
_cell.length_b   1.000
_cell.length_c   1.000
_cell.angle_alpha   90.00
_cell.angle_beta   90.00
_cell.angle_gamma   90.00
#
_symmetry.space_group_name_H-M   'P 1'
#
loop_
_entity.id
_entity.type
_entity.pdbx_description
1 polymer ?
#
loop_
_entity_poly.entity_id
_entity_poly.type
_entity_poly.pdbx_seq_one_letter_code
_entity_poly.pdbx_strand_id
1 'polypeptide(L)'
;MFPSRCALAARWLYRGAKSATRSRSESTVGNVAEIVNGILQDVKQGGNEALDRYCSKFDRVPHRRLVETDVEECLRKCSGQEIIDIKYAQANIRRFAQLQRDSMKDVETETQPGVILGHKHIPIKNVG
;
A
#
# COMPACT_ATOMS: atom_id res chain seq x y z
N MET A 1 60.02 7.85 -23.98
CA MET A 1 59.01 8.36 -24.92
C MET A 1 57.71 7.62 -24.63
N PHE A 2 56.72 8.36 -24.09
CA PHE A 2 55.35 8.02 -23.70
C PHE A 2 55.07 6.92 -22.64
N PRO A 3 54.45 7.27 -21.49
CA PRO A 3 54.10 6.35 -20.41
C PRO A 3 52.69 5.75 -20.60
N SER A 4 52.54 4.44 -20.38
CA SER A 4 51.25 3.76 -20.41
C SER A 4 50.51 3.95 -19.09
N ARG A 5 49.67 4.99 -19.08
CA ARG A 5 48.36 5.15 -18.41
C ARG A 5 48.04 4.25 -17.21
N CYS A 6 47.94 4.90 -16.05
CA CYS A 6 47.23 4.46 -14.86
C CYS A 6 45.79 4.04 -15.18
N ALA A 7 45.43 2.79 -14.87
CA ALA A 7 44.03 2.38 -14.72
C ALA A 7 43.60 2.67 -13.27
N LEU A 8 43.06 3.86 -13.04
CA LEU A 8 42.35 4.20 -11.80
C LEU A 8 41.04 3.41 -11.75
N ALA A 9 41.03 2.31 -11.02
CA ALA A 9 39.81 1.61 -10.66
C ALA A 9 38.98 2.52 -9.72
N ALA A 10 37.86 3.04 -10.21
CA ALA A 10 36.90 3.77 -9.39
C ALA A 10 36.27 2.81 -8.36
N ARG A 11 36.84 2.77 -7.15
CA ARG A 11 36.20 2.15 -5.97
C ARG A 11 35.12 3.09 -5.45
N TRP A 12 33.91 2.94 -5.95
CA TRP A 12 32.72 3.48 -5.29
C TRP A 12 32.40 2.63 -4.06
N LEU A 13 33.09 2.88 -2.95
CA LEU A 13 32.66 2.37 -1.65
C LEU A 13 31.50 3.24 -1.17
N TYR A 14 30.27 2.76 -1.40
CA TYR A 14 29.09 3.24 -0.69
C TYR A 14 29.34 3.08 0.82
N ARG A 15 29.65 4.19 1.51
CA ARG A 15 29.62 4.23 2.96
C ARG A 15 28.16 4.40 3.35
N GLY A 16 27.49 3.28 3.60
CA GLY A 16 26.20 3.29 4.29
C GLY A 16 26.39 4.09 5.57
N ALA A 17 25.64 5.19 5.71
CA ALA A 17 25.53 5.88 6.99
C ALA A 17 25.19 4.81 8.02
N LYS A 18 25.99 4.71 9.09
CA LYS A 18 25.67 3.84 10.22
C LYS A 18 24.25 4.21 10.63
N SER A 19 23.30 3.30 10.39
CA SER A 19 21.93 3.46 10.82
C SER A 19 21.97 3.71 12.31
N ALA A 20 21.65 4.93 12.73
CA ALA A 20 21.29 5.16 14.13
C ALA A 20 20.20 4.14 14.45
N THR A 21 20.48 3.18 15.32
CA THR A 21 19.49 2.24 15.84
C THR A 21 18.34 3.08 16.37
N ARG A 22 17.21 3.12 15.64
CA ARG A 22 15.98 3.75 16.11
C ARG A 22 15.50 2.91 17.29
N SER A 23 15.83 3.31 18.52
CA SER A 23 15.15 2.80 19.70
C SER A 23 13.72 3.33 19.66
N ARG A 24 12.80 2.54 19.11
CA ARG A 24 11.37 2.81 19.23
C ARG A 24 11.03 2.67 20.71
N SER A 25 10.63 3.76 21.35
CA SER A 25 10.21 3.76 22.74
C SER A 25 9.02 2.82 22.93
N GLU A 26 9.22 1.73 23.67
CA GLU A 26 8.18 0.74 23.98
C GLU A 26 6.95 1.39 24.65
N SER A 27 7.19 2.43 25.46
CA SER A 27 6.14 3.23 26.11
C SER A 27 5.20 3.94 25.12
N THR A 28 5.72 4.41 23.99
CA THR A 28 4.91 5.02 22.93
C THR A 28 4.07 3.97 22.19
N VAL A 29 4.58 2.75 22.06
CA VAL A 29 3.85 1.68 21.37
C VAL A 29 2.69 1.15 22.22
N GLY A 30 2.91 0.94 23.52
CA GLY A 30 1.87 0.48 24.44
C GLY A 30 0.69 1.45 24.53
N ASN A 31 0.98 2.76 24.70
CA ASN A 31 -0.05 3.79 24.81
C ASN A 31 -0.91 3.89 23.52
N VAL A 32 -0.29 3.78 22.35
CA VAL A 32 -1.03 3.81 21.07
C VAL A 32 -1.94 2.58 20.93
N ALA A 33 -1.47 1.40 21.32
CA ALA A 33 -2.27 0.17 21.24
C ALA A 33 -3.54 0.26 22.11
N GLU A 34 -3.42 0.79 23.33
CA GLU A 34 -4.55 0.99 24.24
C GLU A 34 -5.59 1.96 23.65
N ILE A 35 -5.14 3.11 23.14
CA ILE A 35 -6.02 4.11 22.53
C ILE A 35 -6.75 3.53 21.32
N VAL A 36 -6.03 2.86 20.41
CA VAL A 36 -6.62 2.29 19.20
C VAL A 36 -7.62 1.18 19.55
N ASN A 37 -7.30 0.32 20.52
CA ASN A 37 -8.22 -0.71 20.98
C ASN A 37 -9.52 -0.12 21.54
N GLY A 38 -9.43 0.98 22.30
CA GLY A 38 -10.61 1.71 22.78
C GLY A 38 -11.49 2.22 21.64
N ILE A 39 -10.88 2.83 20.61
CA ILE A 39 -11.60 3.32 19.43
C ILE A 39 -12.26 2.17 18.67
N LEU A 40 -11.54 1.06 18.45
CA LEU A 40 -12.09 -0.11 17.74
C LEU A 40 -13.28 -0.73 18.50
N GLN A 41 -13.21 -0.80 19.83
CA GLN A 41 -14.32 -1.28 20.64
C GLN A 41 -15.53 -0.36 20.55
N ASP A 42 -15.33 0.96 20.62
CA ASP A 42 -16.41 1.94 20.49
C ASP A 42 -17.08 1.86 19.11
N VAL A 43 -16.29 1.78 18.02
CA VAL A 43 -16.83 1.61 16.66
C VAL A 43 -17.55 0.28 16.49
N LYS A 44 -17.04 -0.81 17.09
CA LYS A 44 -17.69 -2.11 17.03
C LYS A 44 -19.06 -2.11 17.74
N GLN A 45 -19.22 -1.35 18.82
CA GLN A 45 -20.46 -1.29 19.59
C GLN A 45 -21.43 -0.22 19.06
N GLY A 46 -20.92 0.95 18.70
CA GLY A 46 -21.70 2.12 18.30
C GLY A 46 -21.83 2.35 16.81
N GLY A 47 -21.15 1.57 15.97
CA GLY A 47 -21.26 1.65 14.50
C GLY A 47 -21.06 3.08 13.96
N ASN A 48 -21.99 3.54 13.12
CA ASN A 48 -21.90 4.86 12.48
C ASN A 48 -21.93 6.03 13.47
N GLU A 49 -22.63 5.91 14.60
CA GLU A 49 -22.68 6.99 15.60
C GLU A 49 -21.29 7.22 16.23
N ALA A 50 -20.53 6.14 16.44
CA ALA A 50 -19.15 6.24 16.90
C ALA A 50 -18.26 6.90 15.85
N LEU A 51 -18.45 6.56 14.57
CA LEU A 51 -17.73 7.20 13.46
C LEU A 51 -18.02 8.70 13.40
N ASP A 52 -19.27 9.13 13.53
CA ASP A 52 -19.65 10.55 13.55
C ASP A 52 -18.96 11.31 14.69
N ARG A 53 -18.89 10.72 15.89
CA ARG A 53 -18.17 11.30 17.03
C ARG A 53 -16.68 11.47 16.72
N TYR A 54 -16.04 10.44 16.16
CA TYR A 54 -14.61 10.50 15.87
C TYR A 54 -14.27 11.44 14.71
N CYS A 55 -15.05 11.44 13.63
CA CYS A 55 -14.91 12.40 12.54
C CYS A 55 -15.09 13.84 13.05
N SER A 56 -16.08 14.10 13.91
CA SER A 56 -16.28 15.42 14.53
C SER A 56 -15.11 15.82 15.44
N LYS A 57 -14.57 14.86 16.20
CA LYS A 57 -13.48 15.11 17.14
C LYS A 57 -12.15 15.41 16.45
N PHE A 58 -11.79 14.64 15.43
CA PHE A 58 -10.47 14.72 14.80
C PHE A 58 -10.46 15.56 13.52
N ASP A 59 -11.42 15.34 12.64
CA ASP A 59 -11.46 15.95 11.31
C ASP A 59 -12.43 17.15 11.24
N ARG A 60 -13.28 17.32 12.27
CA ARG A 60 -14.29 18.39 12.38
C ARG A 60 -15.30 18.39 11.23
N VAL A 61 -15.58 17.21 10.69
CA VAL A 61 -16.56 16.99 9.61
C VAL A 61 -17.49 15.82 9.98
N PRO A 62 -18.74 15.79 9.48
CA PRO A 62 -19.64 14.66 9.70
C PRO A 62 -19.15 13.42 8.94
N HIS A 63 -19.44 12.23 9.47
CA HIS A 63 -19.20 11.00 8.74
C HIS A 63 -20.23 10.89 7.60
N ARG A 64 -19.75 10.76 6.36
CA ARG A 64 -20.63 10.47 5.21
C ARG A 64 -19.93 9.61 4.18
N ARG A 65 -20.73 8.80 3.51
CA ARG A 65 -20.31 8.13 2.27
C ARG A 65 -20.40 9.13 1.12
N LEU A 66 -19.40 9.14 0.25
CA LEU A 66 -19.44 9.92 -0.99
C LEU A 66 -20.48 9.31 -1.93
N VAL A 67 -21.24 10.20 -2.59
CA VAL A 67 -22.17 9.85 -3.66
C VAL A 67 -21.56 10.22 -5.02
N GLU A 68 -22.14 9.71 -6.11
CA GLU A 68 -21.62 9.94 -7.47
C GLU A 68 -21.45 11.43 -7.80
N THR A 69 -22.40 12.27 -7.37
CA THR A 69 -22.33 13.71 -7.59
C THR A 69 -21.13 14.37 -6.92
N ASP A 70 -20.68 13.86 -5.76
CA ASP A 70 -19.47 14.36 -5.09
C ASP A 70 -18.23 14.07 -5.96
N VAL A 71 -18.19 12.87 -6.55
CA VAL A 71 -17.09 12.43 -7.42
C VAL A 71 -17.04 13.28 -8.68
N GLU A 72 -18.18 13.49 -9.34
CA GLU A 72 -18.28 14.34 -10.53
C GLU A 72 -17.86 15.79 -10.25
N GLU A 73 -18.24 16.33 -9.09
CA GLU A 73 -17.84 17.68 -8.70
C GLU A 73 -16.33 17.78 -8.46
N CYS A 74 -15.74 16.79 -7.80
CA CYS A 74 -14.29 16.70 -7.62
C CYS A 74 -13.56 16.59 -8.97
N LEU A 75 -14.06 15.76 -9.89
CA LEU A 75 -13.48 15.61 -11.23
C LEU A 75 -13.53 16.92 -12.03
N ARG A 76 -14.62 17.69 -11.91
CA ARG A 76 -14.75 19.01 -12.54
C ARG A 76 -13.75 20.03 -12.02
N LYS A 77 -13.24 19.86 -10.79
CA LYS A 77 -12.22 20.73 -10.19
C LYS A 77 -10.80 20.36 -10.64
N CYS A 78 -10.59 19.16 -11.18
CA CYS A 78 -9.30 18.76 -11.73
C CYS A 78 -9.06 19.40 -13.10
N SER A 79 -7.85 19.87 -13.31
CA SER A 79 -7.37 20.27 -14.63
C SER A 79 -7.25 19.07 -15.57
N GLY A 80 -7.32 19.33 -16.88
CA GLY A 80 -7.12 18.29 -17.89
C GLY A 80 -5.75 17.59 -17.74
N GLN A 81 -4.71 18.33 -17.34
CA GLN A 81 -3.38 17.78 -17.15
C GLN A 81 -3.32 16.83 -15.94
N GLU A 82 -3.90 17.20 -14.79
CA GLU A 82 -3.95 16.32 -13.62
C GLU A 82 -4.66 15.00 -13.93
N ILE A 83 -5.74 15.06 -14.71
CA ILE A 83 -6.48 13.86 -15.16
C ILE A 83 -5.59 12.99 -16.05
N ILE A 84 -4.84 13.58 -16.98
CA ILE A 84 -3.92 12.85 -17.86
C ILE A 84 -2.81 12.17 -17.05
N ASP A 85 -2.20 12.89 -16.11
CA ASP A 85 -1.10 12.39 -15.30
C ASP A 85 -1.54 11.23 -14.41
N ILE A 86 -2.71 11.35 -13.77
CA ILE A 86 -3.30 10.28 -12.95
C ILE A 86 -3.62 9.06 -13.82
N LYS A 87 -4.20 9.25 -15.01
CA LYS A 87 -4.49 8.13 -15.93
C LYS A 87 -3.22 7.43 -16.39
N TYR A 88 -2.16 8.18 -16.67
CA TYR A 88 -0.86 7.63 -17.04
C TYR A 88 -0.26 6.80 -15.89
N ALA A 89 -0.26 7.34 -14.67
CA ALA A 89 0.20 6.61 -13.48
C ALA A 89 -0.60 5.31 -13.25
N GLN A 90 -1.93 5.38 -13.35
CA GLN A 90 -2.82 4.22 -13.24
C GLN A 90 -2.52 3.16 -14.30
N ALA A 91 -2.28 3.56 -15.56
CA ALA A 91 -1.94 2.64 -16.63
C ALA A 91 -0.62 1.90 -16.35
N ASN A 92 0.40 2.60 -15.84
CA ASN A 92 1.67 2.00 -15.48
C ASN A 92 1.55 1.02 -14.30
N ILE A 93 0.82 1.40 -13.25
CA ILE A 93 0.55 0.52 -12.10
C ILE A 93 -0.19 -0.74 -12.56
N ARG A 94 -1.24 -0.59 -13.38
CA ARG A 94 -2.01 -1.72 -13.93
C ARG A 94 -1.13 -2.62 -14.78
N ARG A 95 -0.29 -2.06 -15.66
CA ARG A 95 0.62 -2.84 -16.51
C ARG A 95 1.54 -3.72 -15.67
N PHE A 96 2.14 -3.18 -14.61
CA PHE A 96 3.04 -3.95 -13.76
C PHE A 96 2.30 -4.99 -12.90
N ALA A 97 1.15 -4.63 -12.34
CA ALA A 97 0.30 -5.56 -11.59
C ALA A 97 -0.19 -6.73 -12.49
N GLN A 98 -0.50 -6.45 -13.76
CA GLN A 98 -0.86 -7.48 -14.72
C GLN A 98 0.30 -8.44 -14.99
N LEU A 99 1.52 -7.94 -15.16
CA LEU A 99 2.71 -8.80 -15.32
C LEU A 99 2.91 -9.73 -14.12
N GLN A 100 2.70 -9.24 -12.89
CA GLN A 100 2.74 -10.09 -11.69
C GLN A 100 1.63 -11.14 -11.74
N ARG A 101 0.40 -10.76 -12.09
CA ARG A 101 -0.73 -11.68 -12.21
C ARG A 101 -0.51 -12.76 -13.27
N ASP A 102 0.10 -12.42 -14.39
CA ASP A 102 0.41 -13.34 -15.48
C ASP A 102 1.56 -14.30 -15.13
N SER A 103 2.45 -13.89 -14.22
CA SER A 103 3.49 -14.77 -13.67
C SER A 103 2.96 -15.78 -12.64
N MET A 104 1.82 -15.49 -12.01
CA MET A 104 1.15 -16.38 -11.06
C MET A 104 0.34 -17.44 -11.80
N LYS A 105 0.94 -18.63 -11.97
CA LYS A 105 0.33 -19.79 -12.60
C LYS A 105 -0.08 -20.80 -11.55
N ASP A 106 -1.34 -21.23 -11.63
CA ASP A 106 -1.81 -22.36 -10.85
C ASP A 106 -1.01 -23.61 -11.25
N VAL A 107 -0.80 -24.51 -10.29
CA VAL A 107 -0.13 -25.79 -10.52
C VAL A 107 -1.12 -26.90 -10.25
N GLU A 108 -1.17 -27.87 -11.15
CA GLU A 108 -1.87 -29.14 -10.97
C GLU A 108 -1.04 -30.21 -11.68
N THR A 109 -0.59 -31.20 -10.94
CA THR A 109 0.28 -32.26 -11.46
C THR A 109 0.00 -33.58 -10.79
N GLU A 110 0.05 -34.67 -11.55
CA GLU A 110 -0.02 -36.02 -11.03
C GLU A 110 1.39 -36.45 -10.56
N THR A 111 1.59 -36.57 -9.25
CA THR A 111 2.91 -36.90 -8.68
C THR A 111 3.18 -38.40 -8.63
N GLN A 112 2.11 -39.19 -8.54
CA GLN A 112 2.10 -40.66 -8.62
C GLN A 112 0.76 -41.10 -9.24
N PRO A 113 0.64 -42.31 -9.80
CA PRO A 113 -0.62 -42.79 -10.39
C PRO A 113 -1.80 -42.61 -9.42
N GLY A 114 -2.76 -41.77 -9.80
CA GLY A 114 -3.96 -41.44 -9.02
C GLY A 114 -3.80 -40.33 -7.97
N VAL A 115 -2.64 -39.68 -7.85
CA VAL A 115 -2.38 -38.61 -6.86
C VAL A 115 -2.08 -37.28 -7.56
N ILE A 116 -3.05 -36.36 -7.52
CA ILE A 116 -2.95 -35.02 -8.10
C ILE A 116 -2.69 -34.00 -6.98
N LEU A 117 -1.61 -33.24 -7.10
CA LEU A 117 -1.25 -32.15 -6.18
C LEU A 117 -1.16 -30.82 -6.93
N GLY A 118 -1.46 -29.74 -6.23
CA GLY A 118 -1.53 -28.43 -6.86
C GLY A 118 -1.75 -27.27 -5.90
N HIS A 119 -1.72 -26.05 -6.46
CA HIS A 119 -2.14 -24.84 -5.79
C HIS A 119 -2.85 -23.91 -6.77
N LYS A 120 -3.74 -23.07 -6.23
CA LYS A 120 -4.46 -22.05 -6.99
C LYS A 120 -4.49 -20.71 -6.27
N HIS A 121 -4.57 -19.63 -7.04
CA HIS A 121 -4.70 -18.28 -6.49
C HIS A 121 -6.17 -17.87 -6.35
N ILE A 122 -6.61 -17.58 -5.12
CA ILE A 122 -8.00 -17.17 -4.82
C ILE A 122 -8.00 -15.70 -4.38
N PRO A 123 -8.77 -14.81 -5.02
CA PRO A 123 -8.85 -13.41 -4.60
C PRO A 123 -9.64 -13.26 -3.29
N ILE A 124 -9.21 -12.32 -2.44
CA ILE A 124 -9.98 -11.93 -1.25
C ILE A 124 -11.21 -11.15 -1.72
N LYS A 125 -12.39 -11.52 -1.19
CA LYS A 125 -13.67 -10.98 -1.64
C LYS A 125 -13.86 -9.48 -1.35
N ASN A 126 -13.42 -9.02 -0.17
CA ASN A 126 -13.57 -7.64 0.27
C ASN A 126 -12.22 -7.09 0.70
N VAL A 127 -11.84 -5.94 0.17
CA VAL A 127 -10.67 -5.16 0.57
C VAL A 127 -11.14 -3.78 0.99
N GLY A 128 -10.60 -3.24 2.08
CA GLY A 128 -11.00 -1.98 2.69
C GLY A 128 -9.88 -1.37 3.50
#